data_AF-A0A2J8II68-F1
#
_entry.id   AF-A0A2J8II68-F1
#
_cell.length_a   1.000
_cell.length_b   1.000
_cell.length_c   1.000
_cell.angle_alpha   90.00
_cell.angle_beta   90.00
_cell.angle_gamma   90.00
#
_symmetry.space_group_name_H-M   'P 1'
#
loop_
_entity.id
_entity.type
_entity.pdbx_description
1 polymer ?
#
loop_
_entity_poly.entity_id
_entity_poly.type
_entity_poly.pdbx_seq_one_letter_code
_entity_poly.pdbx_strand_id
1 'polypeptide(L)'
;MPKIVDAEARRQDVVEAVLRIIAADGLERASLRETADEAGLAVGSVRHYFAGSEELLAFSFASVVDRIVGRLEASLPDVQAAAPGTADHRAAVLALLCGLLPLDAPRAVELCAWMAFKSAARVRPFLVAEADRSHREVAVIVGRVVTALRPEGEPRESLVVEAERLLATLDGLCMHALLQPGWMTREMCVDVLERHLDGM
;
A
#
# COMPACT_ATOMS: atom_id res chain seq x y z
N MET A 1 35.29 -2.70 -20.11
CA MET A 1 34.51 -1.47 -19.80
C MET A 1 33.70 -1.75 -18.55
N PRO A 2 33.74 -0.93 -17.49
CA PRO A 2 32.91 -1.19 -16.32
C PRO A 2 31.45 -1.04 -16.74
N LYS A 3 30.62 -2.06 -16.48
CA LYS A 3 29.16 -1.95 -16.62
C LYS A 3 28.73 -0.83 -15.66
N ILE A 4 28.21 0.28 -16.18
CA ILE A 4 27.50 1.26 -15.36
C ILE A 4 26.25 0.52 -14.89
N VAL A 5 26.31 0.01 -13.66
CA VAL A 5 25.16 -0.60 -13.01
C VAL A 5 24.31 0.55 -12.51
N ASP A 6 23.07 0.63 -12.98
CA ASP A 6 22.08 1.56 -12.45
C ASP A 6 21.82 1.19 -10.99
N ALA A 7 22.35 2.01 -10.09
CA ALA A 7 22.26 1.79 -8.65
C ALA A 7 20.80 1.79 -8.18
N GLU A 8 19.93 2.58 -8.81
CA GLU A 8 18.53 2.66 -8.44
C GLU A 8 17.77 1.41 -8.88
N ALA A 9 17.99 0.96 -10.12
CA ALA A 9 17.44 -0.30 -10.59
C ALA A 9 17.84 -1.49 -9.69
N ARG A 10 19.08 -1.49 -9.18
CA ARG A 10 19.54 -2.53 -8.24
C ARG A 10 18.92 -2.42 -6.86
N ARG A 11 18.71 -1.21 -6.33
CA ARG A 11 17.95 -1.04 -5.09
C ARG A 11 16.54 -1.57 -5.26
N GLN A 12 15.92 -1.34 -6.41
CA GLN A 12 14.59 -1.86 -6.71
C GLN A 12 14.56 -3.39 -6.78
N ASP A 13 15.52 -4.05 -7.45
CA ASP A 13 15.63 -5.52 -7.46
C ASP A 13 15.70 -6.10 -6.03
N VAL A 14 16.45 -5.42 -5.15
CA VAL A 14 16.59 -5.80 -3.74
C VAL A 14 15.27 -5.60 -2.99
N VAL A 15 14.54 -4.51 -3.23
CA VAL A 15 13.21 -4.29 -2.65
C VAL A 15 12.25 -5.39 -3.07
N GLU A 16 12.19 -5.74 -4.36
CA GLU A 16 11.32 -6.84 -4.84
C GLU A 16 11.60 -8.16 -4.11
N ALA A 17 12.87 -8.49 -3.89
CA ALA A 17 13.27 -9.66 -3.12
C ALA A 17 12.78 -9.59 -1.66
N VAL A 18 12.90 -8.43 -1.00
CA VAL A 18 12.35 -8.22 0.35
C VAL A 18 10.84 -8.46 0.36
N LEU A 19 10.09 -7.89 -0.58
CA LEU A 19 8.63 -8.03 -0.60
C LEU A 19 8.20 -9.49 -0.80
N ARG A 20 8.88 -10.24 -1.67
CA ARG A 20 8.60 -11.67 -1.88
C ARG A 20 8.88 -12.49 -0.62
N ILE A 21 10.00 -12.23 0.08
CA ILE A 21 10.31 -12.90 1.35
C ILE A 21 9.24 -12.59 2.40
N ILE A 22 8.84 -11.33 2.54
CA ILE A 22 7.82 -10.95 3.52
C ILE A 22 6.49 -11.63 3.22
N ALA A 23 6.07 -11.66 1.95
CA ALA A 23 4.81 -12.27 1.54
C ALA A 23 4.80 -13.80 1.74
N ALA A 24 5.94 -14.47 1.57
CA ALA A 24 6.04 -15.93 1.69
C ALA A 24 6.32 -16.39 3.13
N ASP A 25 7.32 -15.79 3.78
CA ASP A 25 7.93 -16.28 5.02
C ASP A 25 7.82 -15.30 6.20
N GLY A 26 7.25 -14.12 5.97
CA GLY A 26 7.05 -13.08 6.97
C GLY A 26 8.25 -12.15 7.18
N LEU A 27 7.99 -11.02 7.84
CA LEU A 27 8.94 -9.93 8.02
C LEU A 27 10.24 -10.34 8.71
N GLU A 28 10.18 -11.27 9.65
CA GLU A 28 11.34 -11.73 10.43
C GLU A 28 12.40 -12.44 9.58
N ARG A 29 12.01 -12.95 8.40
CA ARG A 29 12.92 -13.65 7.49
C ARG A 29 13.65 -12.72 6.53
N ALA A 30 13.20 -11.47 6.39
CA ALA A 30 13.83 -10.47 5.53
C ALA A 30 15.12 -9.91 6.16
N SER A 31 16.25 -10.52 5.78
CA SER A 31 17.60 -10.10 6.18
C SER A 31 18.45 -9.80 4.95
N LEU A 32 19.59 -9.12 5.12
CA LEU A 32 20.55 -8.87 4.02
C LEU A 32 20.97 -10.15 3.28
N ARG A 33 21.11 -11.28 3.99
CA ARG A 33 21.53 -12.55 3.39
C ARG A 33 20.40 -13.18 2.59
N GLU A 34 19.26 -13.41 3.23
CA GLU A 34 18.07 -13.98 2.60
C GLU A 34 17.64 -13.14 1.39
N THR A 35 17.72 -11.80 1.49
CA THR A 35 17.42 -10.90 0.37
C THR A 35 18.41 -11.03 -0.77
N ALA A 36 19.71 -11.18 -0.48
CA ALA A 36 20.71 -11.41 -1.51
C ALA A 36 20.46 -12.74 -2.24
N ASP A 37 20.16 -13.80 -1.48
CA ASP A 37 19.86 -15.12 -2.04
C ASP A 37 18.61 -15.06 -2.94
N GLU A 38 17.54 -14.41 -2.48
CA GLU A 38 16.28 -14.22 -3.23
C GLU A 38 16.47 -13.33 -4.48
N ALA A 39 17.36 -12.34 -4.41
CA ALA A 39 17.67 -11.46 -5.54
C ALA A 39 18.69 -12.08 -6.52
N GLY A 40 19.27 -13.25 -6.21
CA GLY A 40 20.37 -13.84 -6.99
C GLY A 40 21.65 -12.99 -6.96
N LEU A 41 21.89 -12.28 -5.86
CA LEU A 41 23.02 -11.39 -5.63
C LEU A 41 23.98 -11.95 -4.58
N ALA A 42 25.23 -11.50 -4.61
CA ALA A 42 26.13 -11.72 -3.48
C ALA A 42 25.69 -10.83 -2.30
N VAL A 43 25.77 -11.35 -1.07
CA VAL A 43 25.47 -10.56 0.15
C VAL A 43 26.30 -9.27 0.21
N GLY A 44 27.55 -9.31 -0.26
CA GLY A 44 28.43 -8.14 -0.36
C GLY A 44 27.88 -7.04 -1.28
N SER A 45 27.14 -7.40 -2.34
CA SER A 45 26.47 -6.45 -3.22
C SER A 45 25.31 -5.75 -2.52
N VAL A 46 24.50 -6.47 -1.74
CA VAL A 46 23.40 -5.85 -0.96
C VAL A 46 23.97 -4.93 0.11
N ARG A 47 25.06 -5.33 0.78
CA ARG A 47 25.78 -4.50 1.76
C ARG A 47 26.38 -3.21 1.19
N HIS A 48 26.59 -3.16 -0.13
CA HIS A 48 27.01 -1.93 -0.80
C HIS A 48 25.90 -0.87 -0.83
N TYR A 49 24.64 -1.31 -0.83
CA TYR A 49 23.46 -0.43 -0.89
C TYR A 49 22.81 -0.16 0.47
N PHE A 50 22.98 -1.08 1.42
CA PHE A 50 22.35 -1.04 2.75
C PHE A 50 23.35 -1.46 3.83
N ALA A 51 23.56 -0.60 4.82
CA ALA A 51 24.47 -0.84 5.94
C ALA A 51 23.96 -1.98 6.86
N GLY A 52 22.66 -2.22 6.89
CA GLY A 52 22.04 -3.21 7.77
C GLY A 52 20.61 -3.58 7.36
N SER A 53 20.04 -4.58 8.06
CA SER A 53 18.66 -5.01 7.84
C SER A 53 17.65 -3.90 8.18
N GLU A 54 17.92 -3.05 9.18
CA GLU A 54 17.01 -1.96 9.51
C GLU A 54 16.87 -0.95 8.37
N GLU A 55 17.99 -0.54 7.76
CA GLU A 55 17.99 0.37 6.61
C GLU A 55 17.33 -0.28 5.38
N LEU A 56 17.62 -1.56 5.12
CA LEU A 56 16.97 -2.33 4.06
C LEU A 56 15.44 -2.35 4.23
N LEU A 57 14.97 -2.65 5.43
CA LEU A 57 13.54 -2.75 5.74
C LEU A 57 12.86 -1.38 5.71
N ALA A 58 13.48 -0.33 6.25
CA ALA A 58 12.94 1.02 6.20
C ALA A 58 12.85 1.52 4.75
N PHE A 59 13.88 1.30 3.94
CA PHE A 59 13.86 1.65 2.53
C PHE A 59 12.80 0.87 1.76
N SER A 60 12.68 -0.45 1.99
CA SER A 60 11.67 -1.28 1.34
C SER A 60 10.25 -0.86 1.72
N PHE A 61 10.03 -0.47 2.99
CA PHE A 61 8.75 0.07 3.43
C PHE A 61 8.43 1.39 2.70
N ALA A 62 9.38 2.33 2.67
CA ALA A 62 9.20 3.59 1.94
C ALA A 62 8.90 3.37 0.46
N SER A 63 9.62 2.45 -0.20
CA SER A 63 9.35 2.10 -1.61
C SER A 63 7.95 1.54 -1.83
N VAL A 64 7.42 0.74 -0.91
CA VAL A 64 6.04 0.24 -0.97
C VAL A 64 5.03 1.37 -0.76
N VAL A 65 5.28 2.26 0.19
CA VAL A 65 4.43 3.44 0.43
C VAL A 65 4.36 4.31 -0.82
N ASP A 66 5.50 4.63 -1.42
CA ASP A 66 5.59 5.46 -2.63
C ASP A 66 4.80 4.84 -3.80
N ARG A 67 4.86 3.51 -3.97
CA ARG A 67 4.09 2.81 -5.01
C ARG A 67 2.59 2.86 -4.76
N ILE A 68 2.16 2.64 -3.51
CA ILE A 68 0.74 2.69 -3.13
C ILE A 68 0.22 4.11 -3.34
N VAL A 69 0.90 5.11 -2.76
CA VAL A 69 0.50 6.51 -2.86
C VAL A 69 0.49 6.98 -4.31
N GLY A 70 1.56 6.72 -5.08
CA GLY A 70 1.63 7.10 -6.48
C GLY A 70 0.52 6.48 -7.34
N ARG A 71 0.13 5.23 -7.06
CA ARG A 71 -1.00 4.58 -7.76
C ARG A 71 -2.33 5.25 -7.44
N LEU A 72 -2.56 5.63 -6.19
CA LEU A 72 -3.79 6.32 -5.78
C LEU A 72 -3.84 7.75 -6.31
N GLU A 73 -2.72 8.47 -6.26
CA GLU A 73 -2.60 9.81 -6.83
C GLU A 73 -2.84 9.82 -8.33
N ALA A 74 -2.33 8.82 -9.06
CA ALA A 74 -2.59 8.67 -10.48
C ALA A 74 -4.07 8.43 -10.81
N SER A 75 -4.86 7.92 -9.87
CA SER A 75 -6.30 7.65 -10.03
C SER A 75 -7.19 8.84 -9.63
N LEU A 76 -6.67 9.81 -8.87
CA LEU A 76 -7.43 10.98 -8.42
C LEU A 76 -7.97 11.86 -9.57
N PRO A 77 -7.25 12.10 -10.68
CA PRO A 77 -7.77 12.89 -11.78
C PRO A 77 -9.07 12.35 -12.37
N ASP A 78 -9.23 11.03 -12.45
CA ASP A 78 -10.45 10.39 -12.97
C ASP A 78 -11.65 10.66 -12.07
N VAL A 79 -11.45 10.64 -10.75
CA VAL A 79 -12.46 11.01 -9.76
C VAL A 79 -12.85 12.48 -9.91
N GLN A 80 -11.87 13.37 -10.11
CA GLN A 80 -12.11 14.81 -10.20
C GLN A 80 -12.76 15.23 -11.53
N ALA A 81 -12.49 14.49 -12.62
CA ALA A 81 -13.01 14.78 -13.94
C ALA A 81 -14.49 14.37 -14.10
N ALA A 82 -14.93 13.35 -13.35
CA ALA A 82 -16.30 12.87 -13.39
C ALA A 82 -17.24 13.76 -12.56
N ALA A 83 -18.45 14.03 -13.07
CA ALA A 83 -19.42 14.83 -12.34
C ALA A 83 -19.90 14.08 -11.07
N PRO A 84 -19.88 14.72 -9.88
CA PRO A 84 -20.32 14.10 -8.64
C PRO A 84 -21.72 13.49 -8.75
N GLY A 85 -21.91 12.32 -8.13
CA GLY A 85 -23.18 11.58 -8.15
C GLY A 85 -23.48 10.79 -9.43
N THR A 86 -22.63 10.86 -10.47
CA THR A 86 -22.80 10.05 -11.69
C THR A 86 -22.25 8.62 -11.52
N ALA A 87 -22.67 7.72 -12.41
CA ALA A 87 -22.13 6.36 -12.48
C ALA A 87 -20.61 6.36 -12.75
N ASP A 88 -20.14 7.28 -13.60
CA ASP A 88 -18.72 7.42 -13.93
C ASP A 88 -17.91 7.88 -12.71
N HIS A 89 -18.43 8.82 -11.93
CA HIS A 89 -17.79 9.25 -10.67
C HIS A 89 -17.71 8.10 -9.67
N ARG A 90 -18.80 7.34 -9.53
CA ARG A 90 -18.82 6.15 -8.65
C ARG A 90 -17.82 5.09 -9.11
N ALA A 91 -17.72 4.84 -10.42
CA ALA A 91 -16.76 3.90 -10.98
C ALA A 91 -15.31 4.36 -10.75
N ALA A 92 -15.01 5.65 -10.92
CA ALA A 92 -13.68 6.20 -10.67
C ALA A 92 -13.28 6.10 -9.18
N VAL A 93 -14.22 6.40 -8.27
CA VAL A 93 -14.01 6.23 -6.83
C VAL A 93 -13.73 4.77 -6.48
N LEU A 94 -14.53 3.83 -6.97
CA LEU A 94 -14.33 2.41 -6.75
C LEU A 94 -12.98 1.93 -7.27
N ALA A 95 -12.58 2.37 -8.47
CA ALA A 95 -11.29 2.03 -9.07
C ALA A 95 -10.12 2.51 -8.19
N LEU A 96 -10.17 3.76 -7.70
CA LEU A 96 -9.18 4.32 -6.79
C LEU A 96 -9.10 3.51 -5.49
N LEU A 97 -10.24 3.26 -4.83
CA LEU A 97 -10.28 2.52 -3.57
C LEU A 97 -9.82 1.07 -3.73
N CYS A 98 -10.15 0.42 -4.84
CA CYS A 98 -9.63 -0.89 -5.19
C CYS A 98 -8.10 -0.90 -5.35
N GLY A 99 -7.46 0.25 -5.62
CA GLY A 99 -6.01 0.42 -5.64
C GLY A 99 -5.32 0.11 -4.30
N LEU A 100 -6.06 0.10 -3.20
CA LEU A 100 -5.63 -0.31 -1.85
C LEU A 100 -5.95 -1.77 -1.50
N LEU A 101 -6.47 -2.55 -2.44
CA LEU A 101 -6.86 -3.94 -2.22
C LEU A 101 -5.97 -4.92 -3.02
N PRO A 102 -5.70 -6.12 -2.46
CA PRO A 102 -4.82 -7.13 -3.05
C PRO A 102 -5.53 -7.94 -4.14
N LEU A 103 -6.05 -7.26 -5.16
CA LEU A 103 -6.94 -7.85 -6.16
C LEU A 103 -6.20 -8.52 -7.34
N ASP A 104 -4.87 -8.43 -7.36
CA ASP A 104 -3.99 -9.15 -8.29
C ASP A 104 -2.69 -9.55 -7.59
N ALA A 105 -1.94 -10.47 -8.19
CA ALA A 105 -0.76 -11.05 -7.58
C ALA A 105 0.32 -10.02 -7.20
N PRO A 106 0.67 -9.03 -8.05
CA PRO A 106 1.60 -7.97 -7.66
C PRO A 106 1.11 -7.17 -6.45
N ARG A 107 -0.15 -6.73 -6.44
CA ARG A 107 -0.71 -5.99 -5.30
C ARG A 107 -0.83 -6.85 -4.04
N ALA A 108 -1.08 -8.14 -4.17
CA ALA A 108 -1.12 -9.03 -3.02
C ALA A 108 0.22 -9.10 -2.29
N VAL A 109 1.33 -9.20 -3.03
CA VAL A 109 2.69 -9.17 -2.44
C VAL A 109 2.97 -7.80 -1.81
N GLU A 110 2.70 -6.72 -2.53
CA GLU A 110 2.95 -5.35 -2.07
C GLU A 110 2.16 -5.03 -0.79
N LEU A 111 0.85 -5.30 -0.78
CA LEU A 111 -0.02 -4.96 0.34
C LEU A 111 0.16 -5.91 1.53
N CYS A 112 0.55 -7.16 1.30
CA CYS A 112 0.98 -8.05 2.38
C CYS A 112 2.19 -7.48 3.11
N ALA A 113 3.22 -7.05 2.35
CA ALA A 113 4.39 -6.41 2.94
C ALA A 113 4.06 -5.09 3.62
N TRP A 114 3.22 -4.25 3.01
CA TRP A 114 2.75 -2.99 3.60
C TRP A 114 2.09 -3.20 4.97
N MET A 115 1.17 -4.18 5.08
CA MET A 115 0.53 -4.54 6.35
C MET A 115 1.53 -5.08 7.38
N ALA A 116 2.48 -5.92 6.94
CA ALA A 116 3.52 -6.45 7.83
C ALA A 116 4.41 -5.34 8.41
N PHE A 117 4.81 -4.37 7.58
CA PHE A 117 5.58 -3.20 8.03
C PHE A 117 4.78 -2.32 8.99
N LYS A 118 3.53 -1.97 8.66
CA LYS A 118 2.63 -1.19 9.54
C LYS A 118 2.48 -1.85 10.91
N SER A 119 2.26 -3.18 10.93
CA SER A 119 2.14 -3.95 12.17
C SER A 119 3.44 -3.94 12.98
N ALA A 120 4.58 -4.15 12.32
CA ALA A 120 5.88 -4.22 12.98
C ALA A 120 6.37 -2.90 13.57
N ALA A 121 5.94 -1.75 13.03
CA ALA A 121 6.28 -0.43 13.56
C ALA A 121 5.88 -0.25 15.04
N ARG A 122 4.89 -1.00 15.53
CA ARG A 122 4.49 -1.01 16.95
C ARG A 122 5.61 -1.43 17.91
N VAL A 123 6.55 -2.24 17.43
CA VAL A 123 7.64 -2.81 18.25
C VAL A 123 9.02 -2.55 17.66
N ARG A 124 9.11 -1.87 16.50
CA ARG A 124 10.35 -1.53 15.81
C ARG A 124 10.43 -0.01 15.61
N PRO A 125 11.09 0.73 16.53
CA PRO A 125 11.13 2.19 16.50
C PRO A 125 11.62 2.79 15.17
N PHE A 126 12.55 2.12 14.48
CA PHE A 126 13.09 2.60 13.20
C PHE A 126 12.05 2.62 12.05
N LEU A 127 10.91 1.95 12.19
CA LEU A 127 9.81 1.96 11.21
C LEU A 127 8.72 2.99 11.51
N VAL A 128 8.70 3.59 12.71
CA VAL A 128 7.59 4.45 13.17
C VAL A 128 7.42 5.67 12.26
N ALA A 129 8.50 6.34 11.92
CA ALA A 129 8.45 7.53 11.07
C ALA A 129 7.82 7.23 9.69
N GLU A 130 8.16 6.08 9.10
CA GLU A 130 7.61 5.67 7.81
C GLU A 130 6.16 5.19 7.93
N ALA A 131 5.78 4.54 9.05
CA ALA A 131 4.40 4.17 9.31
C ALA A 131 3.49 5.41 9.46
N ASP A 132 3.96 6.44 10.17
CA ASP A 132 3.24 7.71 10.32
C ASP A 132 3.11 8.45 8.98
N ARG A 133 4.18 8.46 8.18
CA ARG A 133 4.16 9.01 6.82
C ARG A 133 3.13 8.27 5.95
N SER A 134 3.21 6.94 5.94
CA SER A 134 2.32 6.08 5.17
C SER A 134 0.86 6.32 5.50
N HIS A 135 0.49 6.32 6.78
CA HIS A 135 -0.88 6.58 7.20
C HIS A 135 -1.34 7.97 6.77
N ARG A 136 -0.51 9.01 6.97
CA ARG A 136 -0.85 10.39 6.59
C ARG A 136 -1.11 10.54 5.09
N GLU A 137 -0.22 10.02 4.24
CA GLU A 137 -0.32 10.16 2.79
C GLU A 137 -1.57 9.44 2.24
N VAL A 138 -1.83 8.22 2.72
CA VAL A 138 -3.04 7.47 2.32
C VAL A 138 -4.30 8.16 2.86
N ALA A 139 -4.31 8.64 4.11
CA ALA A 139 -5.45 9.32 4.70
C ALA A 139 -5.80 10.64 3.98
N VAL A 140 -4.80 11.37 3.48
CA VAL A 140 -5.04 12.57 2.65
C VAL A 140 -5.81 12.22 1.39
N ILE A 141 -5.45 11.13 0.71
CA ILE A 141 -6.12 10.72 -0.53
C ILE A 141 -7.53 10.22 -0.25
N VAL A 142 -7.70 9.38 0.77
CA VAL A 142 -9.03 8.89 1.18
C VAL A 142 -9.93 10.05 1.64
N GLY A 143 -9.38 11.03 2.36
CA GLY A 143 -10.11 12.24 2.74
C GLY A 143 -10.60 13.07 1.55
N ARG A 144 -9.83 13.12 0.45
CA ARG A 144 -10.27 13.75 -0.81
C ARG A 144 -11.43 12.99 -1.46
N VAL A 145 -11.40 11.65 -1.43
CA VAL A 145 -12.50 10.80 -1.91
C VAL A 145 -13.77 11.04 -1.08
N VAL A 146 -13.66 11.05 0.25
CA VAL A 146 -14.80 11.34 1.13
C VAL A 146 -15.39 12.72 0.84
N THR A 147 -14.54 13.73 0.67
CA THR A 147 -14.98 15.10 0.33
C THR A 147 -15.67 15.15 -1.04
N ALA A 148 -15.26 14.34 -2.01
CA ALA A 148 -15.89 14.28 -3.33
C ALA A 148 -17.24 13.55 -3.34
N LEU A 149 -17.45 12.61 -2.39
CA LEU A 149 -18.68 11.84 -2.25
C LEU A 149 -19.75 12.56 -1.42
N ARG A 150 -19.34 13.32 -0.42
CA ARG A 150 -20.24 13.98 0.55
C ARG A 150 -20.55 15.43 0.11
N PRO A 151 -21.81 15.88 0.19
CA PRO A 151 -22.22 17.22 -0.23
C PRO A 151 -21.65 18.35 0.64
N GLU A 152 -21.72 19.57 0.12
CA GLU A 152 -21.27 20.80 0.80
C GLU A 152 -22.00 21.02 2.14
N GLY A 153 -21.25 21.38 3.18
CA GLY A 153 -21.78 21.81 4.49
C GLY A 153 -21.56 20.85 5.66
N GLU A 154 -20.97 19.67 5.44
CA GLU A 154 -20.57 18.80 6.55
C GLU A 154 -19.41 19.39 7.36
N PRO A 155 -19.45 19.30 8.71
CA PRO A 155 -18.33 19.70 9.55
C PRO A 155 -17.07 18.90 9.23
N ARG A 156 -15.90 19.54 9.30
CA ARG A 156 -14.62 18.91 9.01
C ARG A 156 -14.38 17.66 9.86
N GLU A 157 -14.80 17.68 11.12
CA GLU A 157 -14.68 16.57 12.06
C GLU A 157 -15.46 15.34 11.57
N SER A 158 -16.63 15.54 10.96
CA SER A 158 -17.43 14.47 10.36
C SER A 158 -16.70 13.80 9.20
N LEU A 159 -16.12 14.61 8.30
CA LEU A 159 -15.36 14.12 7.15
C LEU A 159 -14.10 13.35 7.57
N VAL A 160 -13.43 13.78 8.64
CA VAL A 160 -12.27 13.06 9.18
C VAL A 160 -12.69 11.70 9.74
N VAL A 161 -13.75 11.65 10.54
CA VAL A 161 -14.27 10.38 11.08
C VAL A 161 -14.71 9.43 9.95
N GLU A 162 -15.33 9.97 8.92
CA GLU A 162 -15.74 9.19 7.76
C GLU A 162 -14.54 8.66 6.96
N ALA A 163 -13.49 9.45 6.79
CA ALA A 163 -12.24 8.99 6.17
C ALA A 163 -11.57 7.88 6.98
N GLU A 164 -11.53 7.99 8.31
CA GLU A 164 -11.02 6.91 9.18
C GLU A 164 -11.89 5.65 9.11
N ARG A 165 -13.22 5.81 9.02
CA ARG A 165 -14.15 4.69 8.83
C ARG A 165 -13.90 3.95 7.51
N LEU A 166 -13.68 4.71 6.43
CA LEU A 166 -13.36 4.16 5.12
C LEU A 166 -11.99 3.47 5.12
N LEU A 167 -10.96 4.09 5.73
CA LEU A 167 -9.65 3.47 5.92
C LEU A 167 -9.73 2.15 6.70
N ALA A 168 -10.47 2.12 7.80
CA ALA A 168 -10.69 0.91 8.59
C ALA A 168 -11.37 -0.19 7.77
N THR A 169 -12.31 0.19 6.89
CA THR A 169 -12.97 -0.75 5.96
C THR A 169 -11.99 -1.30 4.93
N LEU A 170 -11.13 -0.45 4.35
CA LEU A 170 -10.11 -0.84 3.37
C LEU A 170 -9.03 -1.75 3.99
N ASP A 171 -8.51 -1.39 5.16
CA ASP A 171 -7.53 -2.21 5.90
C ASP A 171 -8.14 -3.58 6.26
N GLY A 172 -9.41 -3.61 6.69
CA GLY A 172 -10.15 -4.84 6.96
C GLY A 172 -10.35 -5.72 5.72
N LEU A 173 -10.75 -5.14 4.60
CA LEU A 173 -10.88 -5.84 3.32
C LEU A 173 -9.54 -6.39 2.83
N CYS A 174 -8.48 -5.59 2.91
CA CYS A 174 -7.13 -6.02 2.55
C CYS A 174 -6.69 -7.21 3.39
N MET A 175 -6.85 -7.13 4.73
CA MET A 175 -6.53 -8.23 5.64
C MET A 175 -7.35 -9.49 5.32
N HIS A 176 -8.67 -9.36 5.14
CA HIS A 176 -9.51 -10.52 4.85
C HIS A 176 -9.17 -11.13 3.49
N ALA A 177 -8.89 -10.34 2.46
CA ALA A 177 -8.50 -10.82 1.14
C ALA A 177 -7.17 -11.58 1.15
N LEU A 178 -6.19 -11.11 1.93
CA LEU A 178 -4.91 -11.81 2.10
C LEU A 178 -5.05 -13.12 2.88
N LEU A 179 -5.90 -13.15 3.90
CA LEU A 179 -6.03 -14.31 4.80
C LEU A 179 -7.06 -15.34 4.34
N GLN A 180 -8.07 -14.93 3.57
CA GLN A 180 -9.18 -15.75 3.12
C GLN A 180 -9.45 -15.58 1.61
N PRO A 181 -8.45 -15.78 0.73
CA PRO A 181 -8.56 -15.46 -0.70
C PRO A 181 -9.64 -16.29 -1.44
N GLY A 182 -10.02 -17.46 -0.91
CA GLY A 182 -11.11 -18.26 -1.47
C GLY A 182 -12.51 -17.72 -1.18
N TRP A 183 -12.68 -16.91 -0.13
CA TRP A 183 -13.95 -16.27 0.23
C TRP A 183 -13.99 -14.81 -0.19
N MET A 184 -12.92 -14.08 0.11
CA MET A 184 -12.75 -12.66 -0.19
C MET A 184 -12.22 -12.50 -1.61
N THR A 185 -13.02 -12.92 -2.59
CA THR A 185 -12.70 -12.74 -4.01
C THR A 185 -12.69 -11.26 -4.38
N ARG A 186 -12.26 -10.95 -5.61
CA ARG A 186 -12.33 -9.60 -6.15
C ARG A 186 -13.75 -9.06 -6.11
N GLU A 187 -14.71 -9.87 -6.52
CA GLU A 187 -16.14 -9.54 -6.56
C GLU A 187 -16.63 -9.22 -5.15
N MET A 188 -16.36 -10.09 -4.17
CA MET A 188 -16.76 -9.84 -2.78
C MET A 188 -16.15 -8.55 -2.19
N CYS A 189 -14.88 -8.28 -2.48
CA CYS A 189 -14.24 -7.04 -2.06
C CYS A 189 -14.93 -5.80 -2.67
N VAL A 190 -15.25 -5.86 -3.96
CA VAL A 190 -15.95 -4.78 -4.67
C VAL A 190 -17.35 -4.61 -4.12
N ASP A 191 -18.12 -5.69 -3.95
CA ASP A 191 -19.50 -5.66 -3.43
C ASP A 191 -19.57 -5.01 -2.04
N VAL A 192 -18.60 -5.32 -1.15
CA VAL A 192 -18.53 -4.69 0.18
C VAL A 192 -18.21 -3.20 0.07
N LEU A 193 -17.28 -2.81 -0.82
CA LEU A 193 -16.98 -1.39 -1.05
C LEU A 193 -18.18 -0.65 -1.63
N GLU A 194 -18.85 -1.22 -2.63
CA GLU A 194 -20.07 -0.66 -3.20
C GLU A 194 -21.13 -0.45 -2.13
N ARG A 195 -21.38 -1.47 -1.30
CA ARG A 195 -22.36 -1.37 -0.22
C ARG A 195 -21.99 -0.32 0.81
N HIS A 196 -20.70 -0.15 1.10
CA HIS A 196 -20.21 0.89 2.00
C HIS A 196 -20.45 2.29 1.41
N LEU A 197 -20.13 2.48 0.13
CA LEU A 197 -20.32 3.74 -0.58
C LEU A 197 -21.80 4.12 -0.74
N ASP A 198 -22.69 3.15 -0.92
CA ASP A 198 -24.14 3.42 -0.98
C ASP A 198 -24.72 3.92 0.35
N GLY A 199 -23.99 3.71 1.47
CA GLY A 199 -24.34 4.21 2.79
C GLY A 199 -23.67 5.53 3.15
N MET A 200 -22.88 6.12 2.24
CA MET A 200 -22.25 7.43 2.40
C MET A 200 -23.06 8.51 1.68
#